data_AF-A0A2P2M3M9-F1
#
_entry.id   AF-A0A2P2M3M9-F1
#
_cell.length_a   1.000
_cell.length_b   1.000
_cell.length_c   1.000
_cell.angle_alpha   90.00
_cell.angle_beta   90.00
_cell.angle_gamma   90.00
#
_symmetry.space_group_name_H-M   'P 1'
#
loop_
_entity.id
_entity.type
_entity.pdbx_description
1 polymer ?
#
loop_
_entity_poly.entity_id
_entity_poly.type
_entity_poly.pdbx_seq_one_letter_code
_entity_poly.pdbx_strand_id
1 'polypeptide(L)' 'MEGNCPLELAVIVVRLIDSCLHKNPVDRPVMVEIVPILSRILSASLTWEMSSNVSGYKSFSRNF' A
#
# COMPACT_ATOMS: atom_id res chain seq x y z
N MET A 1 -1.20 -17.71 -4.31
CA MET A 1 -1.04 -16.26 -4.07
C MET A 1 -0.39 -16.10 -2.72
N GLU A 2 0.95 -16.09 -2.65
CA GLU A 2 1.67 -15.63 -1.45
C GLU A 2 2.25 -14.26 -1.77
N GLY A 3 1.36 -13.28 -1.86
CA GLY A 3 1.72 -11.87 -1.89
C GLY A 3 1.49 -11.30 -0.50
N ASN A 4 2.48 -11.35 0.38
CA ASN A 4 2.36 -10.73 1.70
C ASN A 4 2.54 -9.22 1.57
N CYS A 5 1.43 -8.51 1.32
CA CYS A 5 1.37 -7.06 1.48
C CYS A 5 1.90 -6.66 2.87
N PRO A 6 2.74 -5.63 2.99
CA PRO A 6 3.19 -5.13 4.29
C PRO A 6 1.99 -4.81 5.18
N LEU A 7 2.02 -5.28 6.44
CA LEU A 7 0.93 -5.10 7.39
C LEU A 7 0.53 -3.62 7.51
N GLU A 8 1.52 -2.72 7.56
CA GLU A 8 1.29 -1.28 7.66
C GLU A 8 0.52 -0.73 6.46
N LEU A 9 0.88 -1.17 5.24
CA LEU A 9 0.19 -0.78 4.01
C LEU A 9 -1.25 -1.31 4.00
N ALA A 10 -1.46 -2.55 4.43
CA ALA A 10 -2.80 -3.13 4.57
C ALA A 10 -3.66 -2.35 5.59
N VAL A 11 -3.09 -1.96 6.73
CA VAL A 11 -3.79 -1.15 7.75
C VAL A 11 -4.22 0.19 7.19
N ILE A 12 -3.37 0.87 6.42
CA ILE A 12 -3.70 2.16 5.80
C ILE A 12 -4.87 2.00 4.82
N VAL A 13 -4.84 0.96 3.98
CA VAL A 13 -5.93 0.66 3.03
C VAL A 13 -7.24 0.38 3.77
N VAL A 14 -7.21 -0.47 4.80
CA VAL A 14 -8.41 -0.80 5.60
C VAL A 14 -8.99 0.45 6.27
N ARG A 15 -8.16 1.32 6.84
CA ARG A 15 -8.61 2.60 7.44
C ARG A 15 -9.23 3.53 6.42
N LEU A 16 -8.69 3.60 5.20
CA LEU A 16 -9.27 4.39 4.13
C LEU A 16 -10.65 3.83 3.72
N ILE A 17 -10.76 2.51 3.58
CA ILE A 17 -12.04 1.84 3.26
C ILE A 17 -13.08 2.14 4.35
N ASP A 18 -12.71 1.96 5.62
CA ASP A 18 -13.59 2.24 6.77
C ASP A 18 -14.06 3.70 6.76
N SER A 19 -13.14 4.64 6.50
CA SER A 19 -13.45 6.07 6.40
C SER A 19 -14.45 6.37 5.28
N CYS A 20 -14.27 5.77 4.11
CA CYS A 20 -15.18 5.91 2.96
C CYS A 20 -16.55 5.28 3.19
N LEU A 21 -16.62 4.25 4.04
CA LEU A 21 -17.84 3.51 4.35
C LEU A 21 -18.54 4.03 5.62
N HIS A 22 -18.11 5.15 6.20
CA HIS A 22 -18.77 5.75 7.36
C HIS A 22 -20.30 5.84 7.15
N LYS A 23 -21.04 5.44 8.19
CA LYS A 23 -22.51 5.41 8.17
C LYS A 23 -23.09 6.79 7.89
N ASN A 24 -22.48 7.83 8.47
CA ASN A 24 -22.85 9.21 8.23
C ASN A 24 -22.14 9.72 6.96
N PRO A 25 -22.86 10.15 5.91
CA PRO A 25 -22.26 10.64 4.68
C PRO A 25 -21.35 11.86 4.86
N VAL A 26 -21.60 12.69 5.89
CA VAL A 26 -20.85 13.92 6.15
C VAL A 26 -19.43 13.62 6.69
N ASP A 27 -19.24 12.44 7.28
CA ASP A 27 -17.95 11.99 7.83
C ASP A 27 -17.11 11.24 6.80
N ARG A 28 -17.64 11.01 5.59
CA ARG A 28 -16.89 10.38 4.50
C ARG A 28 -15.93 11.40 3.90
N PRO A 29 -14.67 11.01 3.64
CA PRO A 29 -13.73 11.91 3.00
C PRO A 29 -14.20 12.26 1.59
N VAL A 30 -13.97 13.50 1.18
CA VAL A 30 -14.24 13.92 -0.20
C VAL A 30 -13.09 13.48 -1.12
N MET A 31 -13.34 13.43 -2.43
CA MET A 31 -12.33 12.94 -3.39
C MET A 31 -11.00 13.69 -3.35
N VAL A 32 -11.01 14.99 -3.01
CA VAL A 32 -9.78 15.78 -2.86
C VAL A 32 -8.92 15.32 -1.67
N GLU A 33 -9.52 14.67 -0.67
CA GLU A 33 -8.81 14.05 0.46
C GLU A 33 -8.39 12.62 0.13
N ILE A 34 -9.20 11.88 -0.65
CA ILE A 34 -8.94 10.47 -1.01
C ILE A 34 -7.74 10.33 -1.97
N VAL A 35 -7.69 11.14 -3.03
CA VAL A 35 -6.68 11.00 -4.10
C VAL A 35 -5.25 11.06 -3.58
N PRO A 36 -4.86 12.01 -2.71
CA PRO A 36 -3.52 12.03 -2.12
C PRO A 36 -3.19 10.78 -1.30
N ILE A 37 -4.16 10.21 -0.59
CA ILE A 37 -3.98 9.00 0.21
C ILE A 37 -3.75 7.79 -0.71
N LEU A 38 -4.57 7.64 -1.77
CA LEU A 38 -4.40 6.58 -2.76
C LEU A 38 -3.06 6.69 -3.50
N SER A 39 -2.63 7.91 -3.83
CA SER A 39 -1.31 8.14 -4.45
C SER A 39 -0.17 7.67 -3.53
N ARG A 40 -0.24 7.97 -2.23
CA ARG A 40 0.75 7.49 -1.25
C ARG A 40 0.76 5.97 -1.11
N ILE A 41 -0.43 5.35 -1.04
CA ILE A 41 -0.58 3.90 -1.00
C ILE A 41 0.09 3.29 -2.23
N LEU A 42 -0.20 3.79 -3.43
CA LEU A 42 0.39 3.31 -4.67
C LEU A 42 1.92 3.44 -4.68
N SER A 43 2.47 4.59 -4.30
CA SER A 43 3.92 4.79 -4.23
C SER A 43 4.59 3.84 -3.23
N ALA A 44 3.95 3.60 -2.07
CA ALA A 44 4.44 2.65 -1.08
C ALA A 44 4.37 1.20 -1.60
N SER A 45 3.28 0.81 -2.27
CA SER A 45 3.13 -0.49 -2.92
C SER A 45 4.24 -0.73 -3.94
N LEU A 46 4.47 0.24 -4.83
CA LEU A 46 5.51 0.15 -5.86
C LEU A 46 6.90 0.02 -5.24
N THR A 47 7.19 0.82 -4.20
CA THR A 47 8.48 0.76 -3.49
C THR A 47 8.69 -0.62 -2.84
N TRP A 48 7.64 -1.15 -2.20
CA TRP A 48 7.69 -2.48 -1.60
C TRP A 48 7.92 -3.57 -2.65
N GLU A 49 7.18 -3.56 -3.76
CA GLU A 49 7.36 -4.52 -4.85
C GLU A 49 8.76 -4.43 -5.48
N MET A 50 9.31 -3.23 -5.63
CA MET A 50 10.69 -3.07 -6.09
C MET A 50 11.67 -3.68 -5.07
N SER A 51 11.50 -3.42 -3.77
CA SER A 51 12.38 -3.94 -2.71
C SER A 51 12.33 -5.47 -2.56
N SER A 52 11.16 -6.09 -2.78
CA SER A 52 11.02 -7.55 -2.76
C SER A 52 11.73 -8.18 -3.96
N ASN A 53 11.66 -7.54 -5.12
CA ASN A 53 12.45 -7.92 -6.30
C ASN A 53 13.96 -7.77 -6.04
N VAL A 54 14.42 -6.80 -5.22
CA VAL A 54 15.85 -6.62 -4.84
C VAL A 54 16.48 -7.78 -4.11
N SER A 55 15.68 -8.54 -3.36
CA SER A 55 16.18 -9.73 -2.69
C SER A 55 16.56 -10.86 -3.67
N GLY A 56 15.95 -10.90 -4.87
CA GLY A 56 16.20 -11.93 -5.88
C GLY A 56 17.57 -11.80 -6.56
N TYR A 57 18.02 -10.58 -6.88
CA TYR A 57 19.34 -10.38 -7.49
C TYR A 57 20.51 -10.52 -6.51
N LYS A 58 20.29 -10.29 -5.20
CA LYS A 58 21.30 -10.58 -4.17
C LYS A 58 21.57 -12.08 -3.97
N SER A 59 20.73 -12.96 -4.53
CA SER A 59 20.99 -14.41 -4.57
C SER A 59 21.93 -14.79 -5.73
N PHE A 60 21.95 -14.03 -6.82
CA PHE A 60 22.79 -14.33 -7.98
C PHE A 60 24.23 -13.81 -7.82
N SER A 61 24.43 -12.70 -7.10
CA SER A 61 25.75 -12.10 -6.88
C SER A 61 26.56 -12.66 -5.71
N ARG A 62 26.08 -13.70 -5.01
CA ARG A 62 26.81 -14.38 -3.93
C ARG A 62 27.58 -15.63 -4.38
N ASN A 63 27.64 -15.89 -5.69
CA ASN A 63 28.33 -17.04 -6.30
C ASN A 63 29.56 -16.65 -7.14
N PHE A 64 30.20 -15.51 -6.85
CA PHE A 64 31.55 -15.19 -7.34
C PHE A 64 32.46 -14.86 -6.16
#